data_AF-A0A7X2MR67-F1
#
_entry.id   AF-A0A7X2MR67-F1
#
_cell.length_a   1.000
_cell.length_b   1.000
_cell.length_c   1.000
_cell.angle_alpha   90.00
_cell.angle_beta   90.00
_cell.angle_gamma   90.00
#
_symmetry.space_group_name_H-M   'P 1'
#
loop_
_entity.id
_entity.type
_entity.pdbx_description
1 polymer ?
#
loop_
_entity_poly.entity_id
_entity_poly.type
_entity_poly.pdbx_seq_one_letter_code
_entity_poly.pdbx_strand_id
1 'polypeptide(L)'
;GGGVQQGLKQLPRQRKVPMKLFTLQCDYAQLSDIERLVQRFEGKVTDSQFQDRIALTLAVPYGQIDGFKKNLSDFSRGALSLIPLTP
;
A
#
# COMPACT_ATOMS: atom_id res chain seq x y z
N GLY A 1 30.70 40.00 15.59
CA GLY A 1 31.20 38.82 14.85
C GLY A 1 30.85 37.59 15.64
N GLY A 2 30.43 36.47 15.09
CA GLY A 2 30.47 35.94 13.72
C GLY A 2 30.53 34.42 13.86
N GLY A 3 29.70 33.67 13.13
CA GLY A 3 29.70 32.20 13.17
C GLY A 3 28.29 31.59 13.22
N VAL A 4 27.39 31.94 12.30
CA VAL A 4 26.93 31.05 11.22
C VAL A 4 27.07 29.53 11.47
N GLN A 5 25.91 28.87 11.49
CA GLN A 5 25.62 27.59 10.81
C GLN A 5 26.29 26.31 11.31
N GLN A 6 25.77 25.68 12.36
CA GLN A 6 25.80 24.21 12.52
C GLN A 6 24.56 23.80 13.35
N GLY A 7 23.71 22.85 12.98
CA GLY A 7 23.79 21.86 11.93
C GLY A 7 22.73 22.05 10.86
N LEU A 8 23.19 21.92 9.62
CA LEU A 8 22.38 21.62 8.47
C LEU A 8 21.30 20.61 8.84
N LYS A 9 20.06 21.00 8.51
CA LYS A 9 18.93 20.17 8.12
C LYS A 9 19.41 18.81 7.61
N GLN A 10 19.64 17.85 8.50
CA GLN A 10 19.63 16.45 8.13
C GLN A 10 18.15 16.13 7.94
N LEU A 11 17.57 16.59 6.81
CA LEU A 11 16.52 15.80 6.19
C LEU A 11 17.24 14.48 5.91
N PRO A 12 16.96 13.38 6.65
CA PRO A 12 17.30 12.10 6.07
C PRO A 12 16.65 12.15 4.69
N ARG A 13 17.43 11.92 3.65
CA ARG A 13 16.95 11.70 2.31
C ARG A 13 15.99 10.52 2.41
N GLN A 14 14.75 10.78 2.84
CA GLN A 14 13.64 9.86 2.80
C GLN A 14 13.46 9.71 1.31
N ARG A 15 14.07 8.66 0.79
CA ARG A 15 13.75 8.14 -0.52
C ARG A 15 12.25 7.88 -0.40
N LYS A 16 11.43 8.83 -0.84
CA LYS A 16 9.98 8.65 -0.90
C LYS A 16 9.81 7.48 -1.84
N VAL A 17 9.67 6.28 -1.29
CA VAL A 17 9.49 5.08 -2.08
C VAL A 17 8.25 5.36 -2.91
N PRO A 18 8.36 5.37 -4.25
CA PRO A 18 7.20 5.65 -5.06
C PRO A 18 6.18 4.55 -4.77
N MET A 19 4.99 4.95 -4.36
CA MET A 19 3.88 4.06 -4.09
C MET A 19 2.78 4.33 -5.09
N LYS A 20 2.08 3.27 -5.50
CA LYS A 20 0.89 3.35 -6.33
C LYS A 20 -0.31 2.97 -5.50
N LEU A 21 -1.38 3.76 -5.64
CA LEU A 21 -2.64 3.50 -4.98
C LEU A 21 -3.48 2.51 -5.80
N PHE A 22 -4.10 1.60 -5.09
CA PHE A 22 -5.01 0.61 -5.63
C PHE A 22 -6.25 0.52 -4.76
N THR A 23 -7.34 0.10 -5.37
CA THR A 23 -8.56 -0.29 -4.69
C THR A 23 -8.86 -1.76 -4.98
N LEU A 24 -9.40 -2.46 -3.99
CA LEU A 24 -9.96 -3.80 -4.14
C LEU A 24 -11.20 -3.93 -3.26
N GLN A 25 -12.10 -4.84 -3.65
CA GLN A 25 -13.28 -5.18 -2.86
C GLN A 25 -13.15 -6.60 -2.32
N CYS A 26 -13.36 -6.79 -1.03
CA CYS A 26 -13.26 -8.09 -0.36
C CYS A 26 -14.35 -8.25 0.71
N ASP A 27 -14.55 -9.49 1.14
CA ASP A 27 -15.43 -9.79 2.27
C ASP A 27 -14.72 -9.61 3.61
N TYR A 28 -15.48 -9.45 4.69
CA TYR A 28 -14.96 -9.28 6.06
C TYR A 28 -14.04 -10.43 6.49
N ALA A 29 -14.34 -11.66 6.06
CA ALA A 29 -13.51 -12.84 6.37
C ALA A 29 -12.10 -12.76 5.74
N GLN A 30 -11.94 -12.01 4.65
CA GLN A 30 -10.67 -11.87 3.93
C GLN A 30 -9.86 -10.65 4.38
N LEU A 31 -10.47 -9.71 5.11
CA LEU A 31 -9.86 -8.43 5.50
C LEU A 31 -8.51 -8.62 6.18
N SER A 32 -8.48 -9.40 7.27
CA SER A 32 -7.26 -9.58 8.07
C SER A 32 -6.13 -10.25 7.28
N ASP A 33 -6.45 -11.15 6.36
CA ASP A 33 -5.46 -11.80 5.51
C ASP A 33 -4.91 -10.83 4.45
N ILE A 34 -5.77 -9.99 3.86
CA ILE A 34 -5.37 -8.95 2.90
C ILE A 34 -4.49 -7.91 3.58
N GLU A 35 -4.84 -7.46 4.80
CA GLU A 35 -4.00 -6.53 5.57
C GLU A 35 -2.60 -7.10 5.84
N ARG A 36 -2.52 -8.37 6.25
CA ARG A 36 -1.24 -9.08 6.44
C ARG A 36 -0.46 -9.21 5.15
N LEU A 37 -1.14 -9.51 4.04
CA LEU A 37 -0.53 -9.61 2.72
C LEU A 37 0.02 -8.26 2.27
N VAL A 38 -0.74 -7.18 2.45
CA VAL A 38 -0.32 -5.81 2.13
C VAL A 38 0.93 -5.43 2.92
N GLN A 39 0.96 -5.71 4.23
CA GLN A 39 2.13 -5.45 5.08
C GLN A 39 3.36 -6.26 4.63
N ARG A 40 3.19 -7.52 4.21
CA ARG A 40 4.28 -8.38 3.71
C ARG A 40 4.98 -7.80 2.48
N PHE A 41 4.25 -7.06 1.64
CA PHE A 41 4.78 -6.42 0.43
C PHE A 41 5.20 -4.96 0.67
N GLU A 42 5.44 -4.56 1.92
CA GLU A 42 5.74 -3.18 2.31
C GLU A 42 4.65 -2.18 1.87
N GLY A 43 3.45 -2.68 1.61
CA GLY A 43 2.27 -1.88 1.35
C GLY A 43 1.60 -1.44 2.64
N LYS A 44 0.66 -0.52 2.50
CA LYS A 44 -0.20 -0.07 3.59
C LYS A 44 -1.62 0.14 3.12
N VAL A 45 -2.59 -0.20 3.97
CA VAL A 45 -3.98 0.21 3.76
C VAL A 45 -4.09 1.68 4.12
N THR A 46 -4.61 2.49 3.20
CA THR A 46 -4.77 3.94 3.36
C THR A 46 -6.21 4.35 3.64
N ASP A 47 -7.18 3.54 3.21
CA ASP A 47 -8.61 3.75 3.47
C ASP A 47 -9.35 2.42 3.47
N SER A 48 -10.41 2.33 4.28
CA SER A 48 -11.25 1.14 4.41
C SER A 48 -12.71 1.55 4.50
N GLN A 49 -13.50 1.21 3.49
CA GLN A 49 -14.92 1.54 3.42
C GLN A 49 -15.73 0.27 3.67
N PHE A 50 -16.44 0.27 4.80
CA PHE A 50 -17.25 -0.86 5.25
C PHE A 50 -18.69 -0.69 4.74
N GLN A 51 -19.03 -1.46 3.70
CA GLN A 51 -20.36 -1.54 3.10
C GLN A 51 -20.80 -3.01 3.07
N ASP A 52 -21.67 -3.41 2.12
CA ASP A 52 -22.01 -4.81 1.87
C ASP A 52 -20.77 -5.67 1.59
N ARG A 53 -19.80 -5.08 0.88
CA ARG A 53 -18.42 -5.57 0.77
C ARG A 53 -17.48 -4.47 1.22
N ILE A 54 -16.31 -4.86 1.73
CA ILE A 54 -15.29 -3.90 2.15
C ILE A 54 -14.53 -3.44 0.92
N ALA A 55 -14.53 -2.13 0.66
CA ALA A 55 -13.63 -1.54 -0.32
C ALA A 55 -12.37 -1.02 0.40
N LEU A 56 -11.23 -1.60 0.06
CA LEU A 56 -9.95 -1.22 0.63
C LEU A 56 -9.16 -0.40 -0.37
N THR A 57 -8.60 0.71 0.09
CA THR A 57 -7.56 1.44 -0.64
C THR A 57 -6.22 1.12 -0.03
N LEU A 58 -5.26 0.73 -0.87
CA LEU A 58 -3.93 0.32 -0.47
C LEU A 58 -2.88 1.03 -1.32
N ALA A 59 -1.80 1.44 -0.66
CA ALA A 59 -0.59 1.94 -1.28
C ALA A 59 0.45 0.83 -1.34
N VAL A 60 0.92 0.49 -2.54
CA VAL A 60 1.92 -0.57 -2.75
C VAL A 60 3.14 0.02 -3.47
N PRO A 61 4.37 -0.27 -3.02
CA PRO A 61 5.59 0.16 -3.70
C PRO A 61 5.68 -0.37 -5.14
N TYR A 62 6.13 0.44 -6.09
CA TYR A 62 6.19 0.03 -7.51
C TYR A 62 6.94 -1.30 -7.73
N GLY A 63 8.04 -1.53 -7.03
CA GLY A 63 8.83 -2.76 -7.15
C GLY A 63 8.13 -4.03 -6.62
N GLN A 64 7.06 -3.87 -5.84
CA GLN A 64 6.32 -4.97 -5.20
C GLN A 64 4.96 -5.22 -5.87
N ILE A 65 4.53 -4.40 -6.83
CA ILE A 65 3.20 -4.48 -7.45
C ILE A 65 2.96 -5.85 -8.08
N ASP A 66 3.91 -6.35 -8.88
CA ASP A 66 3.72 -7.61 -9.62
C ASP A 66 3.67 -8.81 -8.69
N GLY A 67 4.54 -8.83 -7.66
CA GLY A 67 4.52 -9.85 -6.62
C GLY A 67 3.23 -9.82 -5.80
N PHE A 68 2.79 -8.62 -5.41
CA PHE A 68 1.55 -8.42 -4.67
C PHE A 68 0.33 -8.88 -5.48
N LYS A 69 0.21 -8.47 -6.75
CA LYS A 69 -0.88 -8.89 -7.64
C LYS A 69 -0.96 -10.40 -7.78
N LYS A 70 0.18 -11.07 -7.99
CA LYS A 70 0.24 -12.52 -8.12
C LYS A 70 -0.24 -13.21 -6.84
N ASN A 71 0.29 -12.80 -5.68
CA ASN A 71 -0.09 -13.39 -4.40
C ASN A 71 -1.55 -13.10 -4.03
N LEU A 72 -2.08 -11.92 -4.37
CA LEU A 72 -3.49 -11.59 -4.16
C LEU A 72 -4.40 -12.48 -5.01
N SER A 73 -4.02 -12.72 -6.27
CA SER A 73 -4.75 -13.64 -7.16
C SER A 73 -4.70 -15.07 -6.61
N ASP A 74 -3.53 -15.55 -6.20
CA ASP A 74 -3.35 -16.89 -5.61
C ASP A 74 -4.18 -17.05 -4.31
N PHE A 75 -4.10 -16.07 -3.40
CA PHE A 75 -4.86 -16.04 -2.15
C PHE A 75 -6.37 -16.11 -2.38
N SER A 76 -6.86 -15.33 -3.35
CA SER A 76 -8.28 -15.24 -3.66
C SER A 76 -8.77 -16.29 -4.64
N ARG A 77 -7.89 -17.16 -5.17
CA ARG A 77 -8.17 -18.05 -6.31
C ARG A 77 -8.75 -17.29 -7.51
N GLY A 78 -8.27 -16.07 -7.73
CA GLY A 78 -8.73 -15.16 -8.79
C GLY A 78 -10.01 -14.40 -8.48
N ALA A 79 -10.59 -14.51 -7.28
CA ALA A 79 -11.82 -13.81 -6.93
C ALA A 79 -11.61 -12.31 -6.64
N LEU A 80 -10.42 -11.90 -6.18
CA LEU A 80 -10.10 -10.51 -5.88
C LEU A 80 -9.39 -9.85 -7.06
N SER A 81 -9.87 -8.65 -7.42
CA SER A 81 -9.26 -7.82 -8.46
C SER A 81 -8.62 -6.59 -7.86
N LEU A 82 -7.37 -6.34 -8.23
CA LEU A 82 -6.63 -5.15 -7.84
C LEU A 82 -6.74 -4.07 -8.91
N ILE A 83 -7.47 -3.00 -8.62
CA ILE A 83 -7.76 -1.92 -9.57
C ILE A 83 -6.86 -0.72 -9.24
N PRO A 84 -6.04 -0.22 -10.17
CA PRO A 84 -5.24 0.97 -9.92
C PRO A 84 -6.16 2.19 -9.77
N LEU A 85 -5.95 2.98 -8.71
CA LEU A 85 -6.55 4.30 -8.62
C LEU A 85 -5.76 5.23 -9.51
N THR A 86 -6.31 5.51 -10.69
CA THR A 86 -5.81 6.59 -11.55
C THR A 86 -6.14 7.93 -10.93
N PRO A 87 -5.18 8.88 -10.84
CA PRO A 87 -5.51 10.29 -10.66
C PRO A 87 -6.26 10.85 -11.88
#